data_AF-A0A4D4M895-F1
#
_entry.id   AF-A0A4D4M895-F1
#
_cell.length_a   1.000
_cell.length_b   1.000
_cell.length_c   1.000
_cell.angle_alpha   90.00
_cell.angle_beta   90.00
_cell.angle_gamma   90.00
#
_symmetry.space_group_name_H-M   'P 1'
#
loop_
_entity.id
_entity.type
_entity.pdbx_description
1 polymer ?
#
loop_
_entity_poly.entity_id
_entity_poly.type
_entity_poly.pdbx_seq_one_letter_code
_entity_poly.pdbx_strand_id
1 'polypeptide(L)'
;MSDSYRYGAPIPTPIERERFRERLAAERADSIAQIAALSRDFDAIVEANAMVAIDDEHDPEGSSTAFERAHVASLLGQAREHLTDLDRAVERLERGDYGRCETCGEPIPAERLEVRPAASTCVRCAASGPR
;
A
#
# COMPACT_ATOMS: atom_id res chain seq x y z
N MET A 1 -2.19 -36.28 17.32
CA MET A 1 -2.61 -35.12 16.52
C MET A 1 -1.48 -34.11 16.59
N SER A 2 -0.62 -34.21 15.59
CA SER A 2 0.82 -33.96 15.60
C SER A 2 1.19 -32.50 15.33
N ASP A 3 1.87 -31.88 16.29
CA ASP A 3 3.17 -31.16 16.22
C ASP A 3 3.52 -30.30 14.98
N SER A 4 2.57 -29.90 14.14
CA SER A 4 2.82 -29.10 12.93
C SER A 4 2.86 -27.59 13.19
N TYR A 5 2.53 -27.13 14.40
CA TYR A 5 2.48 -25.70 14.76
C TYR A 5 3.79 -25.15 15.36
N ARG A 6 4.84 -25.98 15.51
CA ARG A 6 6.16 -25.52 15.99
C ARG A 6 7.13 -25.11 14.89
N TYR A 7 6.89 -25.51 13.64
CA TYR A 7 7.63 -25.00 12.50
C TYR A 7 6.92 -23.75 12.00
N GLY A 8 7.57 -22.58 12.16
CA GLY A 8 7.10 -21.36 11.52
C GLY A 8 6.80 -21.62 10.04
N ALA A 9 5.76 -20.98 9.50
CA ALA A 9 5.30 -21.19 8.13
C ALA A 9 6.48 -21.27 7.15
N PRO A 10 6.49 -22.18 6.18
CA PRO A 10 7.61 -22.30 5.27
C PRO A 10 7.81 -20.99 4.50
N ILE A 11 9.08 -20.60 4.33
CA ILE A 11 9.44 -19.44 3.50
C ILE A 11 9.12 -19.79 2.05
N PRO A 12 8.57 -18.85 1.25
CA PRO A 12 8.27 -19.09 -0.15
C PRO A 12 9.45 -19.67 -0.93
N THR A 13 9.19 -20.77 -1.63
CA THR A 13 10.14 -21.41 -2.56
C THR A 13 10.54 -20.46 -3.69
N PRO A 14 11.62 -20.74 -4.45
CA PRO A 14 11.99 -19.91 -5.59
C PRO A 14 10.88 -19.72 -6.63
N ILE A 15 10.09 -20.78 -6.90
CA ILE A 15 8.97 -20.72 -7.85
C ILE A 15 7.85 -19.83 -7.31
N GLU A 16 7.50 -19.98 -6.04
CA GLU A 16 6.48 -19.11 -5.39
C GLU A 16 6.94 -17.65 -5.35
N ARG A 17 8.22 -17.40 -5.11
CA ARG A 17 8.80 -16.05 -5.15
C ARG A 17 8.69 -15.40 -6.52
N GLU A 18 8.85 -16.15 -7.60
CA GLU A 18 8.63 -15.64 -8.95
C GLU A 18 7.16 -15.24 -9.16
N ARG A 19 6.22 -16.10 -8.77
CA ARG A 19 4.78 -15.77 -8.82
C ARG A 19 4.46 -14.49 -8.03
N PHE A 20 5.03 -14.34 -6.83
CA PHE A 20 4.85 -13.11 -6.05
C PHE A 20 5.52 -11.90 -6.71
N ARG A 21 6.67 -12.06 -7.38
CA ARG A 21 7.34 -11.00 -8.15
C ARG A 21 6.44 -10.47 -9.26
N GLU A 22 5.88 -11.36 -10.08
CA GLU A 22 4.97 -10.98 -11.16
C GLU A 22 3.74 -10.25 -10.62
N ARG A 23 3.14 -10.76 -9.52
CA ARG A 23 1.98 -10.13 -8.91
C ARG A 23 2.29 -8.76 -8.32
N LEU A 24 3.40 -8.62 -7.60
CA LEU A 24 3.84 -7.33 -7.05
C LEU A 24 4.15 -6.31 -8.15
N ALA A 25 4.75 -6.75 -9.25
CA ALA A 25 5.01 -5.87 -10.40
C ALA A 25 3.72 -5.35 -11.04
N ALA A 26 2.70 -6.21 -11.16
CA ALA A 26 1.38 -5.81 -11.65
C ALA A 26 0.70 -4.82 -10.68
N GLU A 27 0.61 -5.16 -9.39
CA GLU A 27 0.02 -4.28 -8.36
C GLU A 27 0.72 -2.92 -8.27
N ARG A 28 2.04 -2.90 -8.48
CA ARG A 28 2.85 -1.68 -8.54
C ARG A 28 2.49 -0.82 -9.74
N ALA A 29 2.36 -1.42 -10.92
CA ALA A 29 1.95 -0.69 -12.13
C ALA A 29 0.55 -0.08 -11.97
N ASP A 30 -0.38 -0.84 -11.39
CA ASP A 30 -1.74 -0.38 -11.11
C ASP A 30 -1.74 0.77 -10.10
N SER A 31 -0.94 0.66 -9.02
CA SER A 31 -0.80 1.73 -8.01
C SER A 31 -0.23 3.01 -8.61
N ILE A 32 0.75 2.92 -9.51
CA ILE A 32 1.32 4.07 -10.22
C ILE A 32 0.24 4.73 -11.10
N ALA A 33 -0.54 3.93 -11.84
CA ALA A 33 -1.63 4.45 -12.66
C ALA A 33 -2.70 5.14 -11.81
N GLN A 34 -3.06 4.56 -10.65
CA GLN A 34 -4.00 5.14 -9.70
C GLN A 34 -3.49 6.47 -9.13
N ILE A 35 -2.24 6.54 -8.70
CA ILE A 35 -1.60 7.77 -8.21
C ILE A 35 -1.64 8.86 -9.29
N ALA A 36 -1.33 8.51 -10.54
CA ALA A 36 -1.37 9.47 -11.64
C ALA A 36 -2.79 9.98 -11.92
N ALA A 37 -3.81 9.13 -11.80
CA ALA A 37 -5.20 9.53 -11.94
C ALA A 37 -5.65 10.47 -10.82
N LEU A 38 -5.45 10.06 -9.56
CA LEU A 38 -5.80 10.86 -8.38
C LEU A 38 -5.06 12.21 -8.35
N SER A 39 -3.83 12.26 -8.86
CA SER A 39 -3.07 13.51 -8.95
C SER A 39 -3.70 14.47 -9.97
N ARG A 40 -4.15 13.98 -11.13
CA ARG A 40 -4.90 14.80 -12.10
C ARG A 40 -6.23 15.30 -11.53
N ASP A 41 -6.95 14.44 -10.81
CA ASP A 41 -8.22 14.82 -10.16
C ASP A 41 -7.99 15.91 -9.10
N PHE A 42 -6.93 15.76 -8.30
CA PHE A 42 -6.53 16.76 -7.31
C PHE A 42 -6.21 18.10 -7.96
N ASP A 43 -5.41 18.10 -9.03
CA ASP A 43 -5.02 19.32 -9.75
C ASP A 43 -6.24 20.01 -10.37
N ALA A 44 -7.19 19.25 -10.94
CA ALA A 44 -8.43 19.79 -11.50
C ALA A 44 -9.31 20.47 -10.43
N ILE A 45 -9.41 19.88 -9.23
CA ILE A 45 -10.15 20.48 -8.10
C ILE A 45 -9.49 21.80 -7.67
N VAL A 46 -8.17 21.83 -7.60
CA VAL A 46 -7.41 23.05 -7.23
C VAL A 46 -7.59 24.15 -8.28
N GLU A 47 -7.52 23.81 -9.56
CA GLU A 47 -7.71 24.76 -10.66
C GLU A 47 -9.14 25.33 -10.68
N ALA A 48 -10.16 24.47 -10.51
CA ALA A 48 -11.55 24.91 -10.44
C ALA A 48 -11.79 25.87 -9.26
N ASN A 49 -11.21 25.59 -8.09
CA ASN A 49 -11.33 26.47 -6.92
C ASN A 49 -10.67 27.83 -7.13
N ALA A 50 -9.53 27.89 -7.83
CA ALA A 50 -8.82 29.13 -8.12
C ALA A 50 -9.64 30.09 -9.02
N MET A 51 -10.53 29.56 -9.87
CA MET A 51 -11.42 30.34 -10.72
C MET A 51 -12.65 30.89 -9.97
N VAL A 52 -13.07 30.24 -8.88
CA VAL A 52 -14.26 30.60 -8.08
C VAL A 52 -13.91 31.56 -6.94
N ALA A 53 -12.72 31.45 -6.34
CA ALA A 53 -12.29 32.24 -5.18
C ALA A 53 -12.13 33.77 -5.42
N ILE A 54 -12.53 34.30 -6.59
CA ILE A 54 -12.50 35.73 -6.91
C ILE A 54 -13.79 36.44 -6.46
N ASP A 55 -14.86 35.71 -6.16
CA ASP A 55 -16.11 36.30 -5.67
C ASP A 55 -16.75 35.41 -4.59
N ASP A 56 -17.34 36.08 -3.61
CA ASP A 56 -18.21 35.52 -2.56
C ASP A 56 -17.59 34.98 -1.25
N GLU A 57 -17.72 35.82 -0.21
CA GLU A 57 -17.37 35.54 1.18
C GLU A 57 -18.37 34.54 1.85
N HIS A 58 -19.43 34.12 1.13
CA HIS A 58 -20.48 33.24 1.64
C HIS A 58 -20.91 32.13 0.66
N ASP A 59 -20.01 31.60 -0.16
CA ASP A 59 -20.33 30.48 -1.05
C ASP A 59 -20.36 29.11 -0.29
N PRO A 60 -21.53 28.44 -0.17
CA PRO A 60 -21.60 27.09 0.40
C PRO A 60 -20.84 26.04 -0.42
N GLU A 61 -20.60 26.27 -1.72
CA GLU A 61 -19.86 25.33 -2.58
C GLU A 61 -18.36 25.29 -2.25
N GLY A 62 -17.76 26.39 -1.74
CA GLY A 62 -16.37 26.42 -1.30
C GLY A 62 -16.04 25.41 -0.18
N SER A 63 -17.00 25.12 0.70
CA SER A 63 -16.88 24.07 1.73
C SER A 63 -16.89 22.66 1.12
N SER A 64 -17.70 22.45 0.08
CA SER A 64 -17.76 21.20 -0.69
C SER A 64 -16.43 20.92 -1.39
N THR A 65 -15.89 21.92 -2.09
CA THR A 65 -14.61 21.80 -2.80
C THR A 65 -13.44 21.53 -1.85
N ALA A 66 -13.43 22.15 -0.66
CA ALA A 66 -12.42 21.88 0.36
C ALA A 66 -12.49 20.43 0.88
N PHE A 67 -13.69 19.90 1.08
CA PHE A 67 -13.90 18.51 1.48
C PHE A 67 -13.46 17.53 0.39
N GLU A 68 -13.86 17.75 -0.87
CA GLU A 68 -13.47 16.94 -2.02
C GLU A 68 -11.95 16.90 -2.19
N ARG A 69 -11.28 18.06 -2.08
CA ARG A 69 -9.82 18.16 -2.13
C ARG A 69 -9.15 17.34 -1.02
N ALA A 70 -9.65 17.45 0.21
CA ALA A 70 -9.13 16.69 1.34
C ALA A 70 -9.34 15.18 1.17
N HIS A 71 -10.47 14.78 0.57
CA HIS A 71 -10.76 13.39 0.27
C HIS A 71 -9.79 12.81 -0.76
N VAL A 72 -9.61 13.49 -1.91
CA VAL A 72 -8.66 13.04 -2.95
C VAL A 72 -7.22 13.02 -2.43
N ALA A 73 -6.82 14.02 -1.63
CA ALA A 73 -5.50 14.03 -0.99
C ALA A 73 -5.27 12.81 -0.08
N SER A 74 -6.28 12.41 0.69
CA SER A 74 -6.21 11.23 1.56
C SER A 74 -6.03 9.94 0.74
N LEU A 75 -6.82 9.78 -0.33
CA LEU A 75 -6.68 8.64 -1.25
C LEU A 75 -5.30 8.60 -1.92
N LEU A 76 -4.78 9.75 -2.33
CA LEU A 76 -3.45 9.87 -2.93
C LEU A 76 -2.35 9.49 -1.93
N GLY A 77 -2.49 9.91 -0.67
CA GLY A 77 -1.59 9.51 0.42
C GLY A 77 -1.56 7.99 0.62
N GLN A 78 -2.74 7.37 0.74
CA GLN A 78 -2.86 5.92 0.92
C GLN A 78 -2.27 5.14 -0.27
N ALA A 79 -2.50 5.60 -1.51
CA ALA A 79 -1.95 4.97 -2.70
C ALA A 79 -0.42 5.06 -2.75
N ARG A 80 0.17 6.19 -2.32
CA ARG A 80 1.63 6.36 -2.24
C ARG A 80 2.27 5.49 -1.15
N GLU A 81 1.62 5.37 0.01
CA GLU A 81 2.05 4.45 1.06
C GLU A 81 2.01 3.00 0.58
N HIS A 82 0.92 2.62 -0.11
CA HIS A 82 0.80 1.29 -0.69
C HIS A 82 1.90 1.01 -1.75
N LEU A 83 2.18 1.96 -2.65
CA LEU A 83 3.27 1.85 -3.60
C LEU A 83 4.63 1.66 -2.90
N THR A 84 4.86 2.38 -1.79
CA THR A 84 6.09 2.23 -1.00
C THR A 84 6.21 0.84 -0.39
N ASP A 85 5.11 0.27 0.11
CA ASP A 85 5.08 -1.10 0.62
C ASP A 85 5.36 -2.13 -0.50
N LEU A 86 4.82 -1.90 -1.71
CA LEU A 86 5.08 -2.74 -2.87
C LEU A 86 6.55 -2.69 -3.32
N ASP A 87 7.13 -1.48 -3.39
CA ASP A 87 8.54 -1.29 -3.73
C ASP A 87 9.47 -2.02 -2.75
N ARG A 88 9.19 -1.92 -1.44
CA ARG A 88 9.92 -2.67 -0.41
C ARG A 88 9.80 -4.18 -0.59
N ALA A 89 8.61 -4.68 -0.91
CA ALA A 89 8.40 -6.11 -1.12
C ALA A 89 9.20 -6.64 -2.34
N VAL A 90 9.27 -5.85 -3.42
CA VAL A 90 10.09 -6.16 -4.60
C VAL A 90 11.58 -6.17 -4.25
N GLU A 91 12.09 -5.14 -3.56
CA GLU A 91 13.50 -5.09 -3.11
C GLU A 91 13.86 -6.33 -2.28
N ARG A 92 12.93 -6.78 -1.42
CA ARG A 92 13.13 -7.96 -0.59
C ARG A 92 13.13 -9.26 -1.37
N LEU A 93 12.42 -9.34 -2.50
CA LEU A 93 12.52 -10.47 -3.42
C LEU A 93 13.91 -10.52 -4.07
N GLU A 94 14.46 -9.36 -4.46
CA GLU A 94 15.78 -9.24 -5.06
C GLU A 94 16.89 -9.65 -4.09
N ARG A 95 16.75 -9.24 -2.82
CA ARG A 95 17.70 -9.58 -1.75
C ARG A 95 17.55 -11.00 -1.20
N GLY A 96 16.45 -11.69 -1.54
CA GLY A 96 16.15 -13.03 -1.05
C GLY A 96 15.52 -13.10 0.35
N ASP A 97 15.16 -11.96 0.93
CA ASP A 97 14.59 -11.80 2.28
C ASP A 97 13.05 -11.85 2.30
N TYR A 98 12.41 -11.97 1.13
CA TYR A 98 10.95 -12.04 1.01
C TYR A 98 10.36 -13.23 1.78
N GLY A 99 9.29 -12.96 2.53
CA GLY A 99 8.62 -13.94 3.38
C GLY A 99 9.18 -14.07 4.80
N ARG A 100 10.14 -13.22 5.22
CA ARG A 100 10.60 -13.11 6.62
C ARG A 100 10.08 -11.83 7.30
N CYS A 101 9.72 -11.88 8.56
CA CYS A 101 9.27 -10.68 9.29
C CYS A 101 10.45 -9.73 9.51
N GLU A 102 10.31 -8.45 9.15
CA GLU A 102 11.34 -7.43 9.39
C GLU A 102 11.59 -7.15 10.88
N THR A 103 10.60 -7.42 11.73
CA THR A 103 10.70 -7.15 13.17
C THR A 103 11.34 -8.30 13.95
N CYS A 104 10.97 -9.54 13.66
CA CYS A 104 11.39 -10.71 14.45
C CYS A 104 12.16 -11.78 13.67
N GLY A 105 12.32 -11.63 12.35
CA GLY A 105 13.02 -12.58 11.48
C GLY A 105 12.29 -13.90 11.21
N GLU A 106 11.21 -14.19 11.94
CA GLU A 106 10.37 -15.38 11.73
C GLU A 106 9.63 -15.33 10.38
N PRO A 107 9.29 -16.48 9.78
CA PRO A 107 8.52 -16.49 8.55
C PRO A 107 7.15 -15.80 8.65
N ILE A 108 6.76 -15.13 7.57
CA ILE A 108 5.42 -14.58 7.40
C ILE A 108 4.52 -15.71 6.86
N PRO A 109 3.34 -15.97 7.45
CA PRO A 109 2.43 -17.00 6.96
C PRO A 109 2.12 -16.86 5.47
N ALA A 110 2.12 -17.99 4.74
CA ALA A 110 1.90 -17.99 3.30
C ALA A 110 0.52 -17.40 2.96
N GLU A 111 -0.52 -17.73 3.73
CA GLU A 111 -1.87 -17.23 3.57
C GLU A 111 -1.92 -15.69 3.71
N ARG A 112 -1.07 -15.13 4.57
CA ARG A 112 -0.94 -13.68 4.72
C ARG A 112 -0.29 -13.05 3.48
N LEU A 113 0.77 -13.66 2.94
CA LEU A 113 1.40 -13.20 1.71
C LEU A 113 0.49 -13.38 0.50
N GLU A 114 -0.35 -14.40 0.48
CA GLU A 114 -1.36 -14.61 -0.56
C GLU A 114 -2.40 -13.50 -0.56
N VAL A 115 -2.91 -13.10 0.61
CA VAL A 115 -3.87 -12.00 0.74
C VAL A 115 -3.21 -10.63 0.57
N ARG A 116 -2.02 -10.42 1.14
CA ARG A 116 -1.26 -9.16 1.07
C ARG A 116 0.21 -9.46 0.75
N PRO A 117 0.59 -9.51 -0.56
CA PRO A 117 1.97 -9.78 -0.96
C PRO A 117 2.96 -8.72 -0.48
N ALA A 118 2.51 -7.49 -0.26
CA ALA A 118 3.33 -6.41 0.30
C ALA A 118 3.56 -6.52 1.83
N ALA A 119 3.06 -7.57 2.51
CA ALA A 119 3.19 -7.68 3.96
C ALA A 119 4.66 -7.86 4.38
N SER A 120 5.17 -6.91 5.17
CA SER A 120 6.55 -6.92 5.65
C SER A 120 6.75 -7.58 7.02
N THR A 121 5.66 -7.79 7.76
CA THR A 121 5.65 -8.32 9.14
C THR A 121 4.70 -9.50 9.32
N CYS A 122 5.04 -10.39 10.26
CA CYS A 122 4.15 -11.49 10.66
C CYS A 122 2.94 -10.98 11.47
N VAL A 123 1.91 -11.83 11.62
CA VAL A 123 0.66 -11.47 12.32
C VAL A 123 0.91 -10.96 13.74
N ARG A 124 1.82 -11.62 14.48
CA ARG A 124 2.20 -11.23 15.85
C ARG A 124 2.77 -9.82 15.90
N CYS A 125 3.75 -9.51 15.05
CA CYS A 125 4.40 -8.20 15.03
C CYS A 125 3.45 -7.10 14.52
N ALA A 126 2.59 -7.41 13.55
CA ALA A 126 1.56 -6.47 13.09
C ALA A 126 0.53 -6.14 14.17
N ALA A 127 0.14 -7.12 15.01
CA ALA A 127 -0.80 -6.91 16.11
C ALA A 127 -0.20 -6.16 17.32
N SER A 128 1.12 -6.10 17.42
CA SER A 128 1.83 -5.48 18.55
C SER A 128 1.92 -3.95 18.45
N GLY A 129 1.45 -3.35 17.34
CA GLY A 129 1.55 -1.93 17.03
C GLY A 129 2.98 -1.46 16.74
N PRO A 130 3.17 -0.39 15.95
CA PRO A 130 4.46 0.28 15.89
C PRO A 130 4.78 0.84 17.30
N ARG A 131 6.01 0.63 17.78
CA ARG A 131 6.53 1.35 18.94
C ARG A 131 6.95 2.75 18.55
#